data_AF-A0A850AK57-F1
#
_entry.id   AF-A0A850AK57-F1
#
_cell.length_a   1.000
_cell.length_b   1.000
_cell.length_c   1.000
_cell.angle_alpha   90.00
_cell.angle_beta   90.00
_cell.angle_gamma   90.00
#
_symmetry.space_group_name_H-M   'P 1'
#
loop_
_entity.id
_entity.type
_entity.pdbx_description
1 polymer ?
#
loop_
_entity_poly.entity_id
_entity_poly.type
_entity_poly.pdbx_seq_one_letter_code
_entity_poly.pdbx_strand_id
1 'polypeptide(L)'
;MRQDELAPIVTAFSRRIKNSWQIIFLAAVVPYALSLLHYFYYRPGLRIGVLPYLKAIDLTSFVIAFGLALLILALKRKYFSPKFSRAMVEDALRKNPESSAVTLLSGILNILRRKMTLVWVLGWLMVLDGVIFYWLTFSERSNMHMYFVVGAFSLFMNYPRRDLFSDLPGYVREGKREFGEGQ
;
A
#
# COMPACT_ATOMS: atom_id res chain seq x y z
N MET A 1 2.94 23.72 -23.12
CA MET A 1 2.50 22.30 -23.18
C MET A 1 1.03 22.18 -22.80
N ARG A 2 0.16 21.65 -23.69
CA ARG A 2 -1.28 21.52 -23.42
C ARG A 2 -1.55 20.47 -22.33
N GLN A 3 -2.61 20.68 -21.54
CA GLN A 3 -3.08 19.79 -20.45
C GLN A 3 -3.49 18.40 -20.94
N ASP A 4 -3.67 18.28 -22.25
CA ASP A 4 -4.28 17.13 -22.91
C ASP A 4 -3.34 15.92 -23.05
N GLU A 5 -2.02 16.10 -23.02
CA GLU A 5 -1.06 14.99 -23.23
C GLU A 5 -0.71 14.21 -21.96
N LEU A 6 -0.75 14.85 -20.78
CA LEU A 6 -0.36 14.21 -19.51
C LEU A 6 -1.55 13.50 -18.81
N ALA A 7 -2.76 14.02 -19.00
CA ALA A 7 -3.99 13.43 -18.47
C ALA A 7 -4.24 11.96 -18.88
N PRO A 8 -4.04 11.54 -20.15
CA PRO A 8 -4.20 10.15 -20.54
C PRO A 8 -3.18 9.23 -19.87
N ILE A 9 -1.95 9.70 -19.61
CA ILE A 9 -0.90 8.94 -18.92
C ILE A 9 -1.32 8.62 -17.48
N VAL A 10 -1.78 9.64 -16.74
CA VAL A 10 -2.26 9.47 -15.35
C VAL A 10 -3.49 8.56 -15.31
N THR A 11 -4.40 8.69 -16.29
CA THR A 11 -5.61 7.86 -16.37
C THR A 11 -5.27 6.40 -16.64
N ALA A 12 -4.38 6.12 -17.60
CA ALA A 12 -3.91 4.76 -17.90
C ALA A 12 -3.17 4.15 -16.71
N PHE A 13 -2.34 4.94 -16.03
CA PHE A 13 -1.64 4.53 -14.81
C PHE A 13 -2.61 4.16 -13.69
N SER A 14 -3.60 5.02 -13.39
CA SER A 14 -4.61 4.77 -12.36
C SER A 14 -5.35 3.45 -12.61
N ARG A 15 -5.72 3.16 -13.87
CA ARG A 15 -6.38 1.89 -14.24
C ARG A 15 -5.49 0.68 -13.98
N ARG A 16 -4.22 0.72 -14.40
CA ARG A 16 -3.26 -0.37 -14.17
C ARG A 16 -3.04 -0.63 -12.68
N ILE A 17 -2.87 0.44 -11.91
CA ILE A 17 -2.68 0.38 -10.47
C ILE A 17 -3.93 -0.20 -9.77
N LYS A 18 -5.14 0.20 -10.17
CA LYS A 18 -6.38 -0.38 -9.63
C LYS A 18 -6.44 -1.89 -9.83
N ASN A 19 -6.11 -2.38 -11.02
CA ASN A 19 -6.09 -3.82 -11.30
C ASN A 19 -5.06 -4.55 -10.43
N SER A 20 -3.85 -3.99 -10.29
CA SER A 20 -2.82 -4.56 -9.40
C SER A 20 -3.27 -4.61 -7.94
N TRP A 21 -3.94 -3.57 -7.46
CA TRP A 21 -4.53 -3.54 -6.11
C TRP A 21 -5.57 -4.65 -5.94
N GLN A 22 -6.49 -4.81 -6.90
CA GLN A 22 -7.54 -5.84 -6.83
C GLN A 22 -6.95 -7.24 -6.75
N ILE A 23 -5.90 -7.54 -7.51
CA ILE A 23 -5.22 -8.85 -7.47
C ILE A 23 -4.65 -9.12 -6.07
N ILE A 24 -3.91 -8.16 -5.49
CA ILE A 24 -3.31 -8.31 -4.16
C ILE A 24 -4.40 -8.39 -3.08
N PHE A 25 -5.43 -7.54 -3.18
CA PHE A 25 -6.53 -7.52 -2.24
C PHE A 25 -7.30 -8.85 -2.24
N LEU A 26 -7.64 -9.37 -3.42
CA LEU A 26 -8.35 -10.65 -3.54
C LEU A 26 -7.55 -11.79 -2.93
N ALA A 27 -6.24 -11.83 -3.20
CA ALA A 27 -5.33 -12.82 -2.60
C ALA A 27 -5.24 -12.69 -1.06
N ALA A 28 -5.52 -11.51 -0.47
CA ALA A 28 -5.63 -11.33 0.97
C ALA A 28 -6.94 -11.87 1.53
N VAL A 29 -8.05 -11.61 0.82
CA VAL A 29 -9.40 -11.93 1.29
C VAL A 29 -9.66 -13.44 1.27
N VAL A 30 -9.14 -14.17 0.28
CA VAL A 30 -9.35 -15.62 0.16
C VAL A 30 -8.92 -16.41 1.40
N PRO A 31 -7.67 -16.33 1.91
CA PRO A 31 -7.25 -17.11 3.08
C PRO A 31 -8.03 -16.74 4.35
N TYR A 32 -8.44 -15.48 4.50
CA TYR A 32 -9.29 -15.07 5.59
C TYR A 32 -10.72 -15.65 5.47
N ALA A 33 -11.31 -15.62 4.28
CA ALA A 33 -12.62 -16.21 4.02
C ALA A 33 -12.61 -17.73 4.29
N LEU A 34 -11.56 -18.44 3.87
CA LEU A 34 -11.38 -19.86 4.20
C LEU A 34 -11.29 -20.11 5.71
N SER A 35 -10.60 -19.23 6.43
CA SER A 35 -10.48 -19.31 7.89
C SER A 35 -11.82 -19.04 8.60
N LEU A 36 -12.63 -18.10 8.09
CA LEU A 36 -14.00 -17.86 8.57
C LEU A 36 -14.92 -19.05 8.28
N LEU A 37 -14.89 -19.60 7.07
CA LEU A 37 -15.66 -20.78 6.72
C LEU A 37 -15.30 -21.93 7.66
N HIS A 38 -14.00 -22.16 7.88
CA HIS A 38 -13.53 -23.16 8.83
C HIS A 38 -14.11 -22.93 10.25
N TYR A 39 -14.08 -21.69 10.75
CA TYR A 39 -14.69 -21.34 12.04
C TYR A 39 -16.19 -21.65 12.10
N PHE A 40 -16.97 -21.23 11.09
CA PHE A 40 -18.42 -21.40 11.10
C PHE A 40 -18.87 -22.85 10.91
N TYR A 41 -18.20 -23.61 10.04
CA TYR A 41 -18.58 -25.00 9.75
C TYR A 41 -18.12 -25.98 10.84
N TYR A 42 -16.92 -25.80 11.38
CA TYR A 42 -16.32 -26.78 12.28
C TYR A 42 -16.30 -26.36 13.75
N ARG A 43 -16.52 -25.07 14.05
CA ARG A 43 -16.43 -24.49 15.41
C ARG A 43 -15.26 -25.08 16.21
N PRO A 44 -14.02 -24.95 15.70
CA PRO A 44 -12.87 -25.61 16.30
C PRO A 44 -12.63 -25.06 17.71
N GLY A 45 -12.44 -25.97 18.67
CA GLY A 45 -11.97 -25.58 20.00
C GLY A 45 -10.52 -25.08 19.97
N LEU A 46 -10.10 -24.44 21.06
CA LEU A 46 -8.73 -23.97 21.25
C LEU A 46 -7.71 -25.10 21.08
N ARG A 47 -6.73 -24.90 20.19
CA ARG A 47 -5.65 -25.86 19.93
C ARG A 47 -4.54 -25.80 20.96
N ILE A 48 -4.29 -24.62 21.52
CA ILE A 48 -3.27 -24.37 22.54
C ILE A 48 -3.98 -23.95 23.83
N GLY A 49 -4.17 -24.90 24.75
CA GLY A 49 -4.77 -24.63 26.07
C GLY A 49 -3.80 -24.07 27.11
N VAL A 50 -2.50 -24.02 26.80
CA VAL A 50 -1.46 -23.56 27.73
C VAL A 50 -1.29 -22.04 27.61
N LEU A 51 -1.77 -21.32 28.63
CA LEU A 51 -1.90 -19.86 28.64
C LEU A 51 -0.60 -19.08 28.34
N PRO A 52 0.59 -19.46 28.87
CA PRO A 52 1.84 -18.76 28.53
C PRO A 52 2.20 -18.81 27.04
N TYR A 53 2.02 -19.96 26.38
CA TYR A 53 2.30 -20.09 24.95
C TYR A 53 1.32 -19.26 24.11
N LEU A 54 0.04 -19.25 24.48
CA LEU A 54 -0.97 -18.43 23.82
C LEU A 54 -0.61 -16.93 23.91
N LYS A 55 -0.21 -16.45 25.09
CA LYS A 55 0.23 -15.06 25.30
C LYS A 55 1.48 -14.70 24.49
N ALA A 56 2.44 -15.61 24.40
CA ALA A 56 3.66 -15.39 23.62
C ALA A 56 3.36 -15.27 22.12
N ILE A 57 2.49 -16.14 21.60
CA ILE A 57 2.05 -16.11 20.18
C ILE A 57 1.27 -14.82 19.88
N ASP A 58 0.35 -14.42 20.76
CA ASP A 58 -0.42 -13.18 20.61
C ASP A 58 0.48 -11.94 20.64
N LEU A 59 1.42 -11.87 21.59
CA LEU A 59 2.40 -10.78 21.64
C LEU A 59 3.27 -10.73 20.38
N THR A 60 3.69 -11.88 19.87
CA THR A 60 4.51 -11.97 18.65
C THR A 60 3.76 -11.44 17.44
N SER A 61 2.51 -11.90 17.24
CA SER A 61 1.63 -11.41 16.17
C SER A 61 1.37 -9.90 16.30
N PHE A 62 1.09 -9.41 17.51
CA PHE A 62 0.92 -7.98 17.76
C PHE A 62 2.15 -7.16 17.36
N VAL A 63 3.35 -7.58 17.76
CA VAL A 63 4.60 -6.89 17.42
C VAL A 63 4.83 -6.86 15.91
N ILE A 64 4.56 -7.97 15.21
CA ILE A 64 4.64 -8.05 13.75
C ILE A 64 3.64 -7.08 13.10
N ALA A 65 2.37 -7.15 13.48
CA ALA A 65 1.33 -6.29 12.93
C ALA A 65 1.62 -4.80 13.18
N PHE A 66 2.07 -4.44 14.39
CA PHE A 66 2.45 -3.07 14.73
C PHE A 66 3.64 -2.58 13.89
N GLY A 67 4.69 -3.40 13.74
CA GLY A 67 5.84 -3.09 12.90
C GLY A 67 5.46 -2.87 11.44
N LEU A 68 4.59 -3.73 10.89
CA LEU A 68 4.06 -3.60 9.52
C LEU A 68 3.25 -2.32 9.35
N ALA A 69 2.39 -1.98 10.32
CA ALA A 69 1.59 -0.77 10.29
C ALA A 69 2.46 0.51 10.32
N LEU A 70 3.47 0.55 11.17
CA LEU A 70 4.44 1.66 11.21
C LEU A 70 5.20 1.79 9.89
N LEU A 71 5.62 0.68 9.29
CA LEU A 71 6.31 0.69 8.01
C LEU A 71 5.41 1.22 6.88
N ILE A 72 4.14 0.79 6.84
CA ILE A 72 3.14 1.33 5.91
C ILE A 72 3.00 2.85 6.09
N LEU A 73 2.87 3.31 7.34
CA LEU A 73 2.75 4.74 7.63
C LEU A 73 3.98 5.53 7.19
N ALA A 74 5.19 5.02 7.47
CA ALA A 74 6.44 5.65 7.08
C ALA A 74 6.58 5.75 5.56
N LEU A 75 6.25 4.68 4.82
CA LEU A 75 6.25 4.69 3.36
C LEU A 75 5.26 5.70 2.80
N LYS A 76 4.03 5.75 3.35
CA LYS A 76 3.00 6.70 2.92
C LYS A 76 3.46 8.14 3.14
N ARG A 77 3.91 8.45 4.35
CA ARG A 77 4.38 9.79 4.73
C ARG A 77 5.54 10.26 3.86
N LYS A 78 6.47 9.36 3.51
CA LYS A 78 7.64 9.70 2.69
C LYS A 78 7.28 9.90 1.23
N TYR A 79 6.68 8.89 0.59
CA TYR A 79 6.59 8.83 -0.87
C TYR A 79 5.34 9.47 -1.47
N PHE A 80 4.26 9.62 -0.70
CA PHE A 80 2.99 10.18 -1.18
C PHE A 80 2.82 11.64 -0.76
N SER A 81 3.93 12.27 -0.36
CA SER A 81 3.95 13.69 -0.02
C SER A 81 4.21 14.53 -1.27
N PRO A 82 3.61 15.74 -1.37
CA PRO A 82 3.94 16.70 -2.42
C PRO A 82 5.44 17.03 -2.47
N LYS A 83 6.08 17.07 -1.29
CA LYS A 83 7.52 17.31 -1.13
C LYS A 83 8.37 16.30 -1.92
N PHE A 84 8.00 15.02 -1.88
CA PHE A 84 8.71 13.97 -2.62
C PHE A 84 8.64 14.18 -4.13
N SER A 85 7.43 14.43 -4.67
CA SER A 85 7.26 14.63 -6.11
C SER A 85 8.01 15.85 -6.61
N ARG A 86 7.99 16.97 -5.86
CA ARG A 86 8.74 18.18 -6.20
C ARG A 86 10.25 17.94 -6.20
N ALA A 87 10.78 17.34 -5.13
CA ALA A 87 12.21 17.04 -5.03
C ALA A 87 12.70 16.10 -6.15
N MET A 88 11.87 15.15 -6.60
CA MET A 88 12.22 14.31 -7.75
C MET A 88 12.23 15.04 -9.08
N VAL A 89 11.28 15.96 -9.31
CA VAL A 89 11.28 16.80 -10.51
C VAL A 89 12.55 17.66 -10.54
N GLU A 90 12.87 18.28 -9.41
CA GLU A 90 14.05 19.12 -9.26
C GLU A 90 15.36 18.33 -9.49
N ASP A 91 15.54 17.19 -8.83
CA ASP A 91 16.75 16.35 -8.99
C ASP A 91 16.90 15.84 -10.44
N ALA A 92 15.80 15.47 -11.08
CA ALA A 92 15.83 15.00 -12.46
C ALA A 92 16.17 16.12 -13.46
N LEU A 93 15.64 17.33 -13.27
CA LEU A 93 15.96 18.50 -14.10
C LEU A 93 17.38 19.01 -13.86
N ARG A 94 17.88 18.98 -12.62
CA ARG A 94 19.29 19.31 -12.31
C ARG A 94 20.26 18.38 -13.02
N LYS A 95 19.92 17.09 -13.15
CA LYS A 95 20.76 16.09 -13.84
C LYS A 95 20.63 16.16 -15.35
N ASN A 96 19.42 16.39 -15.86
CA ASN A 96 19.12 16.43 -17.29
C ASN A 96 18.07 17.52 -17.58
N PRO A 97 18.50 18.77 -17.82
CA PRO A 97 17.59 19.92 -18.01
C PRO A 97 16.60 19.72 -19.18
N GLU A 98 17.04 19.03 -20.22
CA GLU A 98 16.24 18.76 -21.43
C GLU A 98 15.16 17.67 -21.22
N SER A 99 15.09 17.03 -20.05
CA SER A 99 14.13 15.96 -19.79
C SER A 99 12.70 16.39 -20.11
N SER A 100 11.99 15.62 -20.94
CA SER A 100 10.60 15.93 -21.29
C SER A 100 9.68 15.82 -20.07
N ALA A 101 8.58 16.58 -20.03
CA ALA A 101 7.57 16.48 -18.97
C ALA A 101 6.98 15.06 -18.86
N VAL A 102 6.88 14.36 -19.99
CA VAL A 102 6.41 12.96 -20.07
C VAL A 102 7.40 12.02 -19.39
N THR A 103 8.70 12.21 -19.62
CA THR A 103 9.77 11.41 -18.99
C THR A 103 9.78 11.60 -17.48
N LEU A 104 9.70 12.85 -17.02
CA LEU A 104 9.65 13.21 -15.60
C LEU A 104 8.43 12.60 -14.91
N LEU A 105 7.23 12.79 -15.49
CA LEU A 105 6.00 12.24 -14.94
C LEU A 105 6.05 10.70 -14.90
N SER A 106 6.51 10.05 -15.96
CA SER A 106 6.63 8.59 -16.02
C SER A 106 7.61 8.05 -14.97
N GLY A 107 8.71 8.76 -14.72
CA GLY A 107 9.66 8.45 -13.65
C GLY A 107 9.01 8.48 -12.26
N ILE A 108 8.26 9.54 -11.97
CA ILE A 108 7.53 9.70 -10.70
C ILE A 108 6.50 8.58 -10.53
N LEU A 109 5.67 8.35 -11.55
CA LEU A 109 4.63 7.34 -11.53
C LEU A 109 5.22 5.93 -11.33
N ASN A 110 6.36 5.62 -11.95
CA ASN A 110 7.03 4.33 -11.75
C ASN A 110 7.50 4.10 -10.31
N ILE A 111 8.05 5.13 -9.66
CA ILE A 111 8.49 5.02 -8.26
C ILE A 111 7.27 4.90 -7.35
N LEU A 112 6.25 5.73 -7.55
CA LEU A 112 5.00 5.66 -6.78
C LEU A 112 4.34 4.29 -6.92
N ARG A 113 4.30 3.71 -8.12
CA ARG A 113 3.79 2.35 -8.35
C ARG A 113 4.51 1.33 -7.48
N ARG A 114 5.85 1.32 -7.51
CA ARG A 114 6.65 0.38 -6.71
C ARG A 114 6.37 0.53 -5.21
N LYS A 115 6.26 1.76 -4.72
CA LYS A 115 6.01 2.04 -3.30
C LYS A 115 4.58 1.72 -2.88
N MET A 116 3.60 1.94 -3.74
CA MET A 116 2.21 1.50 -3.54
C MET A 116 2.10 -0.01 -3.47
N THR A 117 2.68 -0.73 -4.44
CA THR A 117 2.70 -2.19 -4.43
C THR A 117 3.32 -2.71 -3.14
N LEU A 118 4.43 -2.13 -2.68
CA LEU A 118 5.03 -2.50 -1.40
C LEU A 118 4.06 -2.31 -0.23
N VAL A 119 3.40 -1.15 -0.13
CA VAL A 119 2.41 -0.89 0.92
C VAL A 119 1.27 -1.92 0.90
N TRP A 120 0.81 -2.32 -0.29
CA TRP A 120 -0.23 -3.34 -0.40
C TRP A 120 0.27 -4.74 -0.01
N VAL A 121 1.50 -5.10 -0.39
CA VAL A 121 2.11 -6.37 0.04
C VAL A 121 2.27 -6.39 1.55
N LEU A 122 2.67 -5.28 2.19
CA LEU A 122 2.73 -5.18 3.64
C LEU A 122 1.35 -5.32 4.29
N GLY A 123 0.30 -4.72 3.68
CA GLY A 123 -1.08 -4.92 4.11
C GLY A 123 -1.53 -6.38 4.01
N TRP A 124 -1.14 -7.07 2.94
CA TRP A 124 -1.39 -8.51 2.74
C TRP A 124 -0.67 -9.36 3.80
N LEU A 125 0.60 -9.07 4.10
CA LEU A 125 1.35 -9.76 5.15
C LEU A 125 0.69 -9.61 6.53
N MET A 126 0.10 -8.46 6.81
CA MET A 126 -0.64 -8.24 8.06
C MET A 126 -1.92 -9.08 8.15
N VAL A 127 -2.60 -9.31 7.01
CA VAL A 127 -3.71 -10.27 6.93
C VAL A 127 -3.22 -11.70 7.16
N LEU A 128 -2.10 -12.08 6.53
CA LEU A 128 -1.51 -13.41 6.71
C LEU A 128 -1.09 -13.68 8.14
N ASP A 129 -0.52 -12.70 8.84
CA ASP A 129 -0.18 -12.83 10.26
C ASP A 129 -1.41 -13.22 11.09
N GLY A 130 -2.54 -12.54 10.89
CA GLY A 130 -3.80 -12.87 11.55
C GLY A 130 -4.36 -14.25 11.16
N VAL A 131 -4.21 -14.67 9.90
CA VAL A 131 -4.59 -16.02 9.44
C VAL A 131 -3.73 -17.08 10.12
N ILE A 132 -2.41 -16.92 10.11
CA ILE A 132 -1.47 -17.86 10.73
C ILE A 132 -1.74 -17.95 12.23
N PHE A 133 -1.92 -16.82 12.90
CA PHE A 133 -2.30 -16.77 14.31
C PHE A 133 -3.56 -17.61 14.58
N TYR A 134 -4.61 -17.45 13.77
CA TYR A 134 -5.84 -18.23 13.90
C TYR A 134 -5.59 -19.73 13.74
N TRP A 135 -4.89 -20.18 12.70
CA TRP A 135 -4.67 -21.61 12.46
C TRP A 135 -3.74 -22.27 13.49
N LEU A 136 -2.84 -21.50 14.11
CA LEU A 136 -1.97 -21.98 15.19
C LEU A 136 -2.72 -22.12 16.51
N THR A 137 -3.70 -21.25 16.78
CA THR A 137 -4.36 -21.16 18.10
C THR A 137 -5.77 -21.74 18.14
N PHE A 138 -6.48 -21.69 17.00
CA PHE A 138 -7.94 -21.80 16.87
C PHE A 138 -8.70 -21.12 18.01
N SER A 139 -8.36 -19.85 18.22
CA SER A 139 -9.04 -18.96 19.15
C SER A 139 -10.51 -18.75 18.77
N GLU A 140 -11.44 -19.02 19.70
CA GLU A 140 -12.86 -18.59 19.64
C GLU A 140 -13.03 -17.06 19.72
N ARG A 141 -11.97 -16.31 20.03
CA ARG A 141 -12.03 -14.87 20.32
C ARG A 141 -11.92 -13.98 19.07
N SER A 142 -12.49 -12.79 19.23
CA SER A 142 -12.49 -11.61 18.35
C SER A 142 -11.12 -11.11 17.84
N ASN A 143 -10.00 -11.68 18.27
CA ASN A 143 -8.65 -11.24 17.89
C ASN A 143 -8.35 -11.48 16.40
N MET A 144 -8.81 -12.59 15.81
CA MET A 144 -8.64 -12.86 14.38
C MET A 144 -9.32 -11.78 13.51
N HIS A 145 -10.50 -11.35 13.92
CA HIS A 145 -11.23 -10.26 13.25
C HIS A 145 -10.46 -8.94 13.34
N MET A 146 -9.80 -8.66 14.46
CA MET A 146 -9.07 -7.41 14.63
C MET A 146 -7.90 -7.29 13.65
N TYR A 147 -7.07 -8.33 13.52
CA TYR A 147 -5.91 -8.29 12.61
C TYR A 147 -6.32 -8.26 11.14
N PHE A 148 -7.38 -9.00 10.77
CA PHE A 148 -7.95 -8.88 9.42
C PHE A 148 -8.55 -7.50 9.19
N VAL A 149 -9.31 -6.93 10.12
CA VAL A 149 -9.90 -5.59 9.98
C VAL A 149 -8.79 -4.56 9.80
N VAL A 150 -7.70 -4.64 10.58
CA VAL A 150 -6.56 -3.72 10.43
C VAL A 150 -5.85 -3.93 9.09
N GLY A 151 -5.67 -5.18 8.64
CA GLY A 151 -5.11 -5.55 7.34
C GLY A 151 -5.94 -5.05 6.15
N ALA A 152 -7.22 -5.40 6.14
CA ALA A 152 -8.19 -5.00 5.14
C ALA A 152 -8.40 -3.48 5.13
N PHE A 153 -8.48 -2.84 6.30
CA PHE A 153 -8.56 -1.39 6.40
C PHE A 153 -7.30 -0.72 5.89
N SER A 154 -6.11 -1.27 6.17
CA SER A 154 -4.87 -0.81 5.55
C SER A 154 -4.95 -0.91 4.02
N LEU A 155 -5.35 -2.05 3.46
CA LEU A 155 -5.49 -2.21 2.01
C LEU A 155 -6.53 -1.24 1.40
N PHE A 156 -7.65 -1.02 2.09
CA PHE A 156 -8.74 -0.14 1.67
C PHE A 156 -8.37 1.34 1.75
N MET A 157 -7.76 1.78 2.85
CA MET A 157 -7.20 3.12 3.01
C MET A 157 -6.04 3.40 2.04
N ASN A 158 -5.49 2.35 1.44
CA ASN A 158 -4.48 2.40 0.39
C ASN A 158 -5.06 2.16 -1.01
N TYR A 159 -6.38 2.21 -1.17
CA TYR A 159 -7.01 2.12 -2.47
C TYR A 159 -6.51 3.26 -3.38
N PRO A 160 -6.09 2.94 -4.61
CA PRO A 160 -5.58 3.93 -5.55
C PRO A 160 -6.70 4.84 -6.06
N ARG A 161 -6.93 5.95 -5.34
CA ARG A 161 -7.82 7.02 -5.79
C ARG A 161 -7.16 7.83 -6.91
N ARG A 162 -7.94 8.21 -7.93
CA ARG A 162 -7.46 9.03 -9.05
C ARG A 162 -6.89 10.38 -8.57
N ASP A 163 -7.52 10.93 -7.54
CA ASP A 163 -7.17 12.23 -6.94
C ASP A 163 -5.80 12.24 -6.27
N LEU A 164 -5.24 11.07 -5.93
CA LEU A 164 -3.86 10.98 -5.40
C LEU A 164 -2.81 11.39 -6.44
N PHE A 165 -3.16 11.39 -7.72
CA PHE A 165 -2.23 11.63 -8.83
C PHE A 165 -2.60 12.87 -9.66
N SER A 166 -3.70 13.55 -9.35
CA SER A 166 -4.18 14.72 -10.10
C SER A 166 -3.19 15.88 -10.10
N ASP A 167 -2.42 16.01 -9.02
CA ASP A 167 -1.54 17.15 -8.80
C ASP A 167 -0.15 16.94 -9.40
N LEU A 168 0.22 15.69 -9.73
CA LEU A 168 1.53 15.34 -10.27
C LEU A 168 1.87 16.05 -11.59
N PRO A 169 0.95 16.16 -12.57
CA PRO A 169 1.19 16.98 -13.76
C PRO A 169 1.45 18.45 -13.44
N GLY A 170 0.82 18.98 -12.39
CA GLY A 170 1.05 20.35 -11.90
C GLY A 170 2.48 20.53 -11.40
N TYR A 171 2.95 19.64 -10.53
CA TYR A 171 4.31 19.70 -9.99
C TYR A 171 5.40 19.57 -11.08
N VAL A 172 5.17 18.76 -12.12
CA VAL A 172 6.12 18.64 -13.24
C VAL A 172 6.19 19.94 -14.04
N ARG A 173 5.07 20.64 -14.23
CA ARG A 173 5.02 21.93 -14.94
C ARG A 173 5.66 23.04 -14.15
N GLU A 174 5.33 23.14 -12.87
CA GLU A 174 5.94 24.09 -11.94
C GLU A 174 7.46 23.93 -11.97
N GLY A 175 7.95 22.71 -11.79
CA GLY A 175 9.39 22.43 -11.82
C GLY A 175 10.04 22.72 -13.18
N LYS A 176 9.38 22.43 -14.31
CA LYS A 176 9.88 22.78 -15.65
C LYS A 176 10.06 24.30 -15.81
N ARG A 177 9.06 25.09 -15.38
CA ARG A 177 9.11 26.55 -15.44
C ARG A 177 10.20 27.12 -14.53
N GLU A 178 10.34 26.58 -13.32
CA GLU A 178 11.26 27.09 -12.31
C GLU A 178 12.73 26.71 -12.56
N PHE A 179 12.97 25.49 -13.06
CA PHE A 179 14.33 24.94 -13.17
C PHE A 179 14.80 24.67 -14.60
N GLY A 180 13.90 24.70 -15.60
CA GLY A 180 14.22 24.39 -17.00
C GLY A 180 14.13 25.57 -17.97
N GLU A 181 13.39 26.64 -17.63
CA GLU A 181 13.22 27.85 -18.46
C GLU A 181 13.85 29.11 -17.81
N GLY A 182 14.33 29.00 -16.57
CA GLY A 182 14.99 30.07 -15.81
C GLY A 182 16.52 30.05 -15.85
N GLN A 183 17.11 29.22 -16.72
CA GLN A 183 18.53 29.21 -17.10
C GLN A 183 18.63 29.37 -18.60
#